data_AF-A0A385DJT2-F1
#
_entry.id   AF-A0A385DJT2-F1
#
_cell.length_a   1.000
_cell.length_b   1.000
_cell.length_c   1.000
_cell.angle_alpha   90.00
_cell.angle_beta   90.00
_cell.angle_gamma   90.00
#
_symmetry.space_group_name_H-M   'P 1'
#
loop_
_entity.id
_entity.type
_entity.pdbx_description
1 polymer ?
#
loop_
_entity_poly.entity_id
_entity_poly.type
_entity_poly.pdbx_seq_one_letter_code
_entity_poly.pdbx_strand_id
1 'polypeptide(L)'
;MPSVTYRYFVHDEPTQTDQQPAKALPPAADTRQRWQWAMAPGVDFSAPAAVNEFAKAGKWLWFLPLRALDAGWRLIKTAVEGGQLGPGAKVATLGSDFDGDPTRRPVIIYTANHHDKEDVQRVLNALRALGVRDALAYKTDEATARGEYGDGTSIYTSPAGTTKIIRRERQTRPAAQRPRETHIRPAAGTG
;
A
#
# COMPACT_ATOMS: atom_id res chain seq x y z
N MET A 1 -11.35 14.24 -30.57
CA MET A 1 -10.35 13.53 -29.73
C MET A 1 -10.29 14.25 -28.39
N PRO A 2 -11.06 13.89 -27.35
CA PRO A 2 -10.98 14.62 -26.10
C PRO A 2 -9.77 14.13 -25.29
N SER A 3 -8.89 15.08 -24.97
CA SER A 3 -7.78 14.94 -24.01
C SER A 3 -8.25 14.31 -22.72
N VAL A 4 -7.64 13.19 -22.35
CA VAL A 4 -7.74 12.63 -21.01
C VAL A 4 -6.86 13.48 -20.11
N THR A 5 -7.48 14.43 -19.42
CA THR A 5 -6.87 15.17 -18.32
C THR A 5 -6.51 14.15 -17.24
N TYR A 6 -5.23 13.77 -17.18
CA TYR A 6 -4.67 13.03 -16.05
C TYR A 6 -4.80 13.92 -14.81
N ARG A 7 -5.82 13.66 -13.98
CA ARG A 7 -5.89 14.21 -12.64
C ARG A 7 -4.73 13.59 -11.87
N TYR A 8 -3.68 14.39 -11.77
CA TYR A 8 -2.54 14.21 -10.90
C TYR A 8 -2.95 13.51 -9.60
N PHE A 9 -2.22 12.47 -9.23
CA PHE A 9 -2.04 12.12 -7.83
C PHE A 9 -1.46 13.38 -7.18
N VAL A 10 -2.34 14.24 -6.66
CA VAL A 10 -1.95 15.29 -5.74
C VAL A 10 -1.47 14.54 -4.51
N HIS A 11 -0.15 14.34 -4.47
CA HIS A 11 0.57 14.20 -3.22
C HIS A 11 0.07 15.36 -2.35
N ASP A 12 -0.49 15.05 -1.18
CA ASP A 12 -0.51 16.06 -0.12
C ASP A 12 0.95 16.48 0.06
N GLU A 13 1.27 17.67 -0.46
CA GLU A 13 2.58 18.30 -0.45
C GLU A 13 3.23 18.14 0.94
N PRO A 14 4.50 17.72 1.05
CA PRO A 14 5.23 17.89 2.29
C PRO A 14 5.45 19.39 2.48
N THR A 15 4.53 20.06 3.19
CA THR A 15 4.77 21.42 3.68
C THR A 15 5.82 21.30 4.79
N GLN A 16 7.08 21.22 4.40
CA GLN A 16 8.22 21.29 5.31
C GLN A 16 8.47 22.77 5.61
N THR A 17 7.67 23.32 6.53
CA THR A 17 7.99 24.60 7.14
C THR A 17 9.18 24.41 8.09
N ASP A 18 10.23 25.19 7.86
CA ASP A 18 11.39 25.41 8.72
C ASP A 18 10.99 25.86 10.13
N GLN A 19 10.58 24.89 10.95
CA GLN A 19 10.54 25.02 12.39
C GLN A 19 11.17 23.76 12.96
N GLN A 20 12.24 23.95 13.73
CA GLN A 20 12.83 22.94 14.61
C GLN A 20 11.70 22.10 15.22
N PRO A 21 11.52 20.81 14.85
CA PRO A 21 10.24 20.19 15.11
C PRO A 21 10.09 19.93 16.60
N ALA A 22 9.05 20.50 17.19
CA ALA A 22 8.43 19.92 18.37
C ALA A 22 8.32 18.41 18.11
N LYS A 23 8.88 17.59 19.01
CA LYS A 23 9.01 16.13 18.87
C LYS A 23 7.78 15.55 18.16
N ALA A 24 7.96 15.08 16.92
CA ALA A 24 6.88 14.55 16.11
C ALA A 24 6.11 13.49 16.90
N LEU A 25 4.78 13.58 16.88
CA LEU A 25 3.93 12.63 17.61
C LEU A 25 4.13 11.22 17.05
N PRO A 26 4.13 10.19 17.91
CA PRO A 26 4.16 8.82 17.42
C PRO A 26 2.88 8.50 16.61
N PRO A 27 2.92 7.62 15.60
CA PRO A 27 1.76 7.32 14.75
C PRO A 27 0.50 6.91 15.54
N ALA A 28 0.66 6.19 16.64
CA ALA A 28 -0.45 5.77 17.50
C ALA A 28 -1.04 6.90 18.36
N ALA A 29 -0.48 8.11 18.35
CA ALA A 29 -1.02 9.29 19.00
C ALA A 29 -1.25 10.48 18.04
N ASP A 30 -0.78 10.37 16.79
CA ASP A 30 -0.92 11.42 15.79
C ASP A 30 -2.32 11.38 15.16
N THR A 31 -3.16 12.34 15.55
CA THR A 31 -4.48 12.58 14.98
C THR A 31 -4.51 13.72 13.96
N ARG A 32 -3.34 14.34 13.70
CA ARG A 32 -3.23 15.57 12.88
C ARG A 32 -2.83 15.24 11.45
N GLN A 33 -1.84 14.38 11.30
CA GLN A 33 -1.39 13.89 10.00
C GLN A 33 -2.07 12.57 9.70
N ARG A 34 -2.44 12.30 8.44
CA ARG A 34 -2.98 10.99 8.03
C ARG A 34 -1.87 9.95 7.83
N TRP A 35 -0.72 10.40 7.34
CA TRP A 35 0.43 9.57 7.01
C TRP A 35 1.71 10.17 7.57
N GLN A 36 2.57 9.32 8.09
CA GLN A 36 3.98 9.67 8.34
C GLN A 36 4.86 8.93 7.34
N TRP A 37 5.92 9.58 6.89
CA TRP A 37 6.79 9.09 5.82
C TRP A 37 8.24 8.95 6.30
N ALA A 38 8.97 8.05 5.68
CA ALA A 38 10.41 7.85 5.85
C ALA A 38 11.04 7.61 4.48
N MET A 39 12.22 8.20 4.25
CA MET A 39 12.93 8.20 2.97
C MET A 39 14.30 7.58 3.11
N ALA A 40 14.71 6.81 2.10
CA ALA A 40 16.11 6.42 2.00
C ALA A 40 16.98 7.64 1.63
N PRO A 41 18.28 7.64 1.98
CA PRO A 41 19.18 8.73 1.64
C PRO A 41 19.20 9.00 0.12
N GLY A 42 19.08 10.27 -0.26
CA GLY A 42 19.10 10.68 -1.67
C GLY A 42 17.81 10.44 -2.45
N VAL A 43 16.74 9.96 -1.80
CA VAL A 43 15.41 9.82 -2.43
C VAL A 43 14.54 11.01 -2.09
N ASP A 44 13.96 11.63 -3.12
CA ASP A 44 12.99 12.72 -3.02
C ASP A 44 11.69 12.37 -3.78
N PHE A 45 10.60 12.15 -3.03
CA PHE A 45 9.27 11.86 -3.60
C PHE A 45 8.63 13.07 -4.29
N SER A 46 9.12 14.30 -4.05
CA SER A 46 8.58 15.51 -4.67
C SER A 46 9.16 15.79 -6.06
N ALA A 47 10.21 15.06 -6.46
CA ALA A 47 10.86 15.27 -7.74
C ALA A 47 10.02 14.69 -8.92
N PRO A 48 9.81 15.44 -10.02
CA PRO A 48 9.04 14.99 -11.19
C PRO A 48 9.55 13.69 -11.84
N ALA A 49 10.86 13.43 -11.79
CA ALA A 49 11.47 12.21 -12.30
C ALA A 49 11.02 10.95 -11.52
N ALA A 50 10.73 11.14 -10.23
CA ALA A 50 10.35 10.09 -9.33
C ALA A 50 8.95 9.54 -9.69
N VAL A 51 8.05 10.39 -10.21
CA VAL A 51 6.68 10.02 -10.63
C VAL A 51 6.66 8.86 -11.64
N ASN A 52 7.55 8.87 -12.65
CA ASN A 52 7.64 7.79 -13.64
C ASN A 52 8.37 6.55 -13.12
N GLU A 53 9.37 6.72 -12.25
CA GLU A 53 10.04 5.58 -11.61
C GLU A 53 9.08 4.85 -10.65
N PHE A 54 8.20 5.57 -9.95
CA PHE A 54 7.20 4.98 -9.08
C PHE A 54 6.01 4.34 -9.79
N ALA A 55 5.82 4.59 -11.09
CA ALA A 55 4.86 3.80 -11.88
C ALA A 55 5.21 2.30 -11.84
N LYS A 56 6.51 1.98 -11.70
CA LYS A 56 7.01 0.62 -11.53
C LYS A 56 7.13 0.21 -10.07
N ALA A 57 6.89 1.09 -9.10
CA ALA A 57 7.01 0.72 -7.71
C ALA A 57 5.99 -0.37 -7.31
N GLY A 58 6.39 -1.16 -6.34
CA GLY A 58 5.47 -2.00 -5.59
C GLY A 58 5.75 -1.91 -4.11
N LYS A 59 4.88 -2.52 -3.31
CA LYS A 59 4.87 -2.30 -1.87
C LYS A 59 4.50 -3.54 -1.09
N TRP A 60 5.27 -3.78 -0.03
CA TRP A 60 4.93 -4.70 1.05
C TRP A 60 3.98 -4.00 2.03
N LEU A 61 2.89 -4.67 2.38
CA LEU A 61 1.93 -4.23 3.39
C LEU A 61 2.12 -5.06 4.65
N TRP A 62 2.37 -4.36 5.75
CA TRP A 62 2.45 -4.92 7.09
C TRP A 62 1.43 -4.25 8.00
N PHE A 63 0.44 -4.98 8.48
CA PHE A 63 -0.58 -4.43 9.37
C PHE A 63 -0.16 -4.63 10.82
N LEU A 64 0.09 -3.55 11.55
CA LEU A 64 0.46 -3.61 12.96
C LEU A 64 -0.74 -3.31 13.85
N PRO A 65 -0.93 -4.04 14.97
CA PRO A 65 -1.86 -3.60 16.00
C PRO A 65 -1.38 -2.28 16.61
N LEU A 66 -2.30 -1.39 16.98
CA LEU A 66 -1.97 -0.06 17.53
C LEU A 66 -0.93 -0.10 18.65
N ARG A 67 -1.02 -1.09 19.55
CA ARG A 67 -0.06 -1.30 20.66
C ARG A 67 1.40 -1.49 20.23
N ALA A 68 1.63 -1.95 19.00
CA ALA A 68 2.96 -2.21 18.45
C ALA A 68 3.34 -1.23 17.32
N LEU A 69 2.43 -0.34 16.94
CA LEU A 69 2.57 0.53 15.78
C LEU A 69 3.79 1.43 15.88
N ASP A 70 4.01 2.07 17.02
CA ASP A 70 5.10 3.03 17.19
C ASP A 70 6.47 2.35 17.17
N ALA A 71 6.58 1.17 17.80
CA ALA A 71 7.81 0.40 17.83
C ALA A 71 8.13 -0.16 16.44
N GLY A 72 7.14 -0.75 15.77
CA GLY A 72 7.29 -1.27 14.42
C GLY A 72 7.57 -0.18 13.39
N TRP A 73 6.91 0.98 13.49
CA TRP A 73 7.20 2.12 12.63
C TRP A 73 8.62 2.63 12.82
N ARG A 74 9.08 2.80 14.06
CA ARG A 74 10.45 3.26 14.35
C ARG A 74 11.50 2.32 13.74
N LEU A 75 11.28 1.01 13.86
CA LEU A 75 12.14 -0.01 13.26
C LEU A 75 12.24 0.15 11.74
N ILE A 76 11.10 0.26 11.06
CA ILE A 76 11.05 0.42 9.60
C ILE A 76 11.64 1.76 9.17
N LYS A 77 11.30 2.85 9.86
CA LYS A 77 11.81 4.19 9.60
C LYS A 77 13.34 4.20 9.64
N THR A 78 13.95 3.69 10.72
CA THR A 78 15.41 3.61 10.84
C THR A 78 16.04 2.77 9.74
N ALA A 79 15.43 1.64 9.38
CA ALA A 79 15.96 0.76 8.33
C ALA A 79 15.86 1.38 6.92
N VAL A 80 14.79 2.12 6.64
CA VAL A 80 14.65 2.89 5.39
C VAL A 80 15.67 4.03 5.33
N GLU A 81 15.77 4.84 6.39
CA GLU A 81 16.72 5.96 6.47
C GLU A 81 18.18 5.47 6.43
N GLY A 82 18.44 4.22 6.85
CA GLY A 82 19.73 3.55 6.72
C GLY A 82 19.98 2.88 5.36
N GLY A 83 19.06 2.97 4.40
CA GLY A 83 19.18 2.38 3.07
C GLY A 83 19.08 0.85 3.02
N GLN A 84 18.59 0.21 4.08
CA GLN A 84 18.53 -1.26 4.20
C GLN A 84 17.30 -1.84 3.50
N LEU A 85 16.22 -1.07 3.38
CA LEU A 85 14.97 -1.47 2.74
C LEU A 85 14.90 -0.90 1.32
N GLY A 86 13.72 -0.43 0.88
CA GLY A 86 13.55 0.25 -0.40
C GLY A 86 13.55 1.79 -0.26
N PRO A 87 13.10 2.51 -1.31
CA PRO A 87 13.27 3.95 -1.42
C PRO A 87 12.50 4.77 -0.37
N GLY A 88 11.46 4.18 0.23
CA GLY A 88 10.68 4.84 1.27
C GLY A 88 9.70 3.90 1.95
N ALA A 89 9.10 4.40 3.03
CA ALA A 89 7.99 3.77 3.70
C ALA A 89 7.01 4.83 4.22
N LYS A 90 5.78 4.40 4.51
CA LYS A 90 4.80 5.22 5.20
C LYS A 90 3.97 4.41 6.17
N VAL A 91 3.43 5.09 7.18
CA VAL A 91 2.53 4.50 8.17
C VAL A 91 1.26 5.32 8.27
N ALA A 92 0.12 4.63 8.34
CA ALA A 92 -1.16 5.27 8.65
C ALA A 92 -1.22 5.58 10.14
N THR A 93 -1.58 6.80 10.48
CA THR A 93 -1.68 7.26 11.88
C THR A 93 -3.10 7.04 12.44
N LEU A 94 -3.35 7.47 13.67
CA LEU A 94 -4.72 7.56 14.19
C LEU A 94 -5.58 8.60 13.46
N GLY A 95 -4.97 9.64 12.88
CA GLY A 95 -5.67 10.63 12.04
C GLY A 95 -6.03 10.15 10.64
N SER A 96 -5.58 8.96 10.24
CA SER A 96 -5.95 8.36 8.95
C SER A 96 -7.42 7.94 8.89
N ASP A 97 -8.01 8.04 7.71
CA ASP A 97 -9.31 7.48 7.31
C ASP A 97 -9.19 6.03 6.81
N PHE A 98 -8.26 5.26 7.39
CA PHE A 98 -8.01 3.89 6.95
C PHE A 98 -9.26 3.01 7.12
N ASP A 99 -9.84 2.58 5.99
CA ASP A 99 -11.06 1.75 5.91
C ASP A 99 -10.75 0.25 6.01
N GLY A 100 -10.09 -0.15 7.10
CA GLY A 100 -9.80 -1.56 7.41
C GLY A 100 -10.00 -1.87 8.89
N ASP A 101 -9.33 -2.89 9.40
CA ASP A 101 -9.40 -3.25 10.83
C ASP A 101 -9.03 -2.04 11.70
N PRO A 102 -9.97 -1.49 12.51
CA PRO A 102 -9.74 -0.26 13.26
C PRO A 102 -8.69 -0.42 14.35
N THR A 103 -8.40 -1.66 14.78
CA THR A 103 -7.39 -1.98 15.80
C THR A 103 -5.97 -2.04 15.25
N ARG A 104 -5.82 -1.90 13.92
CA ARG A 104 -4.56 -2.01 13.20
C ARG A 104 -4.31 -0.82 12.30
N ARG A 105 -3.05 -0.61 11.93
CA ARG A 105 -2.65 0.36 10.90
C ARG A 105 -1.64 -0.26 9.93
N PRO A 106 -1.75 0.03 8.63
CA PRO A 106 -0.75 -0.39 7.66
C PRO A 106 0.54 0.41 7.83
N VAL A 107 1.66 -0.32 7.88
CA VAL A 107 2.99 0.15 7.50
C VAL A 107 3.25 -0.37 6.09
N ILE A 108 3.53 0.55 5.17
CA ILE A 108 3.72 0.30 3.75
C ILE A 108 5.19 0.55 3.44
N ILE A 109 5.86 -0.47 2.92
CA ILE A 109 7.29 -0.43 2.57
C ILE A 109 7.39 -0.56 1.06
N TYR A 110 7.97 0.44 0.40
CA TYR A 110 8.10 0.47 -1.04
C TYR A 110 9.34 -0.29 -1.52
N THR A 111 9.29 -0.73 -2.76
CA THR A 111 10.40 -1.21 -3.58
C THR A 111 10.42 -0.36 -4.85
N ALA A 112 11.60 -0.17 -5.45
CA ALA A 112 11.74 0.72 -6.60
C ALA A 112 11.03 0.17 -7.84
N ASN A 113 11.10 -1.14 -8.07
CA ASN A 113 10.57 -1.78 -9.25
C ASN A 113 9.97 -3.16 -8.93
N HIS A 114 8.67 -3.34 -9.14
CA HIS A 114 7.98 -4.60 -8.88
C HIS A 114 8.32 -5.72 -9.89
N HIS A 115 8.93 -5.38 -11.03
CA HIS A 115 9.48 -6.37 -11.97
C HIS A 115 10.82 -6.93 -11.50
N ASP A 116 11.54 -6.21 -10.65
CA ASP A 116 12.79 -6.66 -10.04
C ASP A 116 12.49 -7.60 -8.87
N LYS A 117 12.37 -8.89 -9.18
CA LYS A 117 12.07 -9.91 -8.18
C LYS A 117 13.20 -10.07 -7.15
N GLU A 118 14.44 -9.75 -7.53
CA GLU A 118 15.58 -9.83 -6.64
C GLU A 118 15.50 -8.74 -5.58
N ASP A 119 15.18 -7.50 -5.97
CA ASP A 119 14.95 -6.41 -5.01
C ASP A 119 13.73 -6.69 -4.12
N VAL A 120 12.63 -7.17 -4.69
CA VAL A 120 11.43 -7.55 -3.91
C VAL A 120 11.77 -8.60 -2.85
N GLN A 121 12.55 -9.62 -3.21
CA GLN A 121 13.01 -10.66 -2.29
C GLN A 121 14.03 -10.13 -1.27
N ARG A 122 14.94 -9.24 -1.69
CA ARG A 122 15.94 -8.59 -0.83
C ARG A 122 15.25 -7.79 0.27
N VAL A 123 14.25 -6.98 -0.07
CA VAL A 123 13.47 -6.20 0.90
C VAL A 123 12.67 -7.12 1.83
N LEU A 124 12.07 -8.20 1.33
CA LEU A 124 11.42 -9.19 2.21
C LEU A 124 12.42 -9.80 3.21
N ASN A 125 13.60 -10.21 2.75
CA ASN A 125 14.62 -10.79 3.62
C ASN A 125 15.09 -9.81 4.68
N ALA A 126 15.30 -8.53 4.32
CA ALA A 126 15.63 -7.47 5.27
C ALA A 126 14.52 -7.27 6.30
N LEU A 127 13.24 -7.24 5.90
CA LEU A 127 12.11 -7.20 6.85
C LEU A 127 12.13 -8.38 7.83
N ARG A 128 12.43 -9.60 7.35
CA ARG A 128 12.56 -10.78 8.23
C ARG A 128 13.75 -10.66 9.18
N ALA A 129 14.89 -10.17 8.72
CA ALA A 129 16.08 -9.94 9.55
C ALA A 129 15.82 -8.90 10.66
N LEU A 130 14.97 -7.90 10.40
CA LEU A 130 14.52 -6.93 11.38
C LEU A 130 13.50 -7.51 12.39
N GLY A 131 13.05 -8.75 12.21
CA GLY A 131 12.13 -9.43 13.12
C GLY A 131 10.65 -9.31 12.75
N VAL A 132 10.32 -8.86 11.54
CA VAL A 132 8.94 -8.89 11.04
C VAL A 132 8.53 -10.35 10.84
N ARG A 133 7.61 -10.85 11.66
CA ARG A 133 7.14 -12.25 11.63
C ARG A 133 5.75 -12.44 11.04
N ASP A 134 4.98 -11.37 10.85
CA ASP A 134 3.63 -11.47 10.29
C ASP A 134 3.62 -11.92 8.82
N ALA A 135 2.47 -12.38 8.35
CA ALA A 135 2.25 -12.54 6.92
C ALA A 135 2.26 -11.17 6.24
N LEU A 136 2.89 -11.10 5.07
CA LEU A 136 3.01 -9.87 4.28
C LEU A 136 2.35 -10.04 2.92
N ALA A 137 1.68 -8.98 2.47
CA ALA A 137 1.10 -8.90 1.14
C ALA A 137 1.91 -7.92 0.29
N TYR A 138 2.09 -8.22 -0.99
CA TYR A 138 2.77 -7.34 -1.93
C TYR A 138 1.83 -6.92 -3.06
N LYS A 139 1.72 -5.61 -3.29
CA LYS A 139 0.84 -5.00 -4.30
C LYS A 139 1.64 -4.10 -5.23
N THR A 140 1.18 -3.98 -6.48
CA THR A 140 1.68 -2.93 -7.39
C THR A 140 0.89 -1.64 -7.18
N ASP A 141 1.52 -0.51 -7.46
CA ASP A 141 0.84 0.78 -7.40
C ASP A 141 -0.24 0.91 -8.49
N GLU A 142 -0.06 0.24 -9.64
CA GLU A 142 -1.07 0.15 -10.71
C GLU A 142 -2.40 -0.49 -10.25
N ALA A 143 -2.37 -1.50 -9.37
CA ALA A 143 -3.58 -2.09 -8.81
C ALA A 143 -4.30 -1.12 -7.86
N THR A 144 -3.53 -0.29 -7.15
CA THR A 144 -4.05 0.79 -6.30
C THR A 144 -4.68 1.90 -7.16
N ALA A 145 -4.05 2.25 -8.29
CA ALA A 145 -4.54 3.26 -9.24
C ALA A 145 -5.87 2.88 -9.92
N ARG A 146 -6.17 1.57 -10.06
CA ARG A 146 -7.47 1.09 -10.54
C ARG A 146 -8.57 1.03 -9.48
N GLY A 147 -8.29 1.48 -8.25
CA GLY A 147 -9.25 1.47 -7.14
C GLY A 147 -9.53 0.07 -6.59
N GLU A 148 -8.66 -0.91 -6.87
CA GLU A 148 -8.84 -2.28 -6.40
C GLU A 148 -8.27 -2.43 -4.98
N TYR A 149 -9.16 -2.40 -3.98
CA TYR A 149 -8.84 -2.65 -2.57
C TYR A 149 -9.26 -4.06 -2.13
N GLY A 150 -8.61 -4.60 -1.09
CA GLY A 150 -8.90 -5.94 -0.54
C GLY A 150 -7.85 -7.03 -0.83
N ASP A 151 -8.08 -8.24 -0.30
CA ASP A 151 -7.12 -9.36 -0.30
C ASP A 151 -6.81 -9.95 -1.68
N GLY A 152 -7.67 -9.69 -2.67
CA GLY A 152 -7.53 -10.19 -4.05
C GLY A 152 -6.54 -9.42 -4.92
N THR A 153 -6.00 -8.30 -4.43
CA THR A 153 -5.23 -7.35 -5.27
C THR A 153 -3.72 -7.46 -5.09
N SER A 154 -3.30 -8.34 -4.18
CA SER A 154 -1.89 -8.70 -3.95
C SER A 154 -1.40 -9.66 -5.02
N ILE A 155 -0.29 -9.32 -5.68
CA ILE A 155 0.36 -10.19 -6.66
C ILE A 155 1.27 -11.23 -6.00
N TYR A 156 1.82 -10.88 -4.83
CA TYR A 156 2.56 -11.81 -3.99
C TYR A 156 2.08 -11.80 -2.55
N THR A 157 2.29 -12.90 -1.86
CA THR A 157 2.17 -13.01 -0.41
C THR A 157 3.36 -13.76 0.15
N SER A 158 3.82 -13.36 1.34
CA SER A 158 4.81 -14.11 2.12
C SER A 158 4.17 -14.60 3.42
N PRO A 159 4.09 -15.93 3.63
CA PRO A 159 3.61 -16.50 4.89
C PRO A 159 4.43 -16.03 6.09
N ALA A 160 3.76 -15.98 7.26
CA ALA A 160 4.36 -15.57 8.52
C ALA A 160 5.67 -16.30 8.80
N GLY A 161 6.71 -15.55 9.18
CA GLY A 161 8.04 -16.06 9.52
C GLY A 161 8.85 -16.63 8.36
N THR A 162 8.32 -16.65 7.13
CA THR A 162 9.03 -17.22 5.98
C THR A 162 9.63 -16.14 5.08
N THR A 163 10.69 -16.48 4.36
CA THR A 163 11.22 -15.68 3.24
C THR A 163 10.62 -16.08 1.91
N LYS A 164 9.62 -16.99 1.89
CA LYS A 164 9.01 -17.47 0.66
C LYS A 164 8.08 -16.42 0.09
N ILE A 165 8.16 -16.22 -1.23
CA ILE A 165 7.22 -15.41 -2.01
C ILE A 165 6.31 -16.35 -2.78
N ILE A 166 5.01 -16.28 -2.49
CA ILE A 166 3.96 -17.03 -3.17
C ILE A 166 3.24 -16.07 -4.11
N ARG A 167 3.26 -16.37 -5.41
CA ARG A 167 2.50 -15.63 -6.41
C ARG A 167 1.02 -15.99 -6.28
N ARG A 168 0.15 -14.99 -6.17
CA ARG A 168 -1.29 -15.22 -6.24
C ARG A 168 -1.72 -15.27 -7.70
N GLU A 169 -2.46 -16.31 -8.05
CA GLU A 169 -3.19 -16.36 -9.30
C GLU A 169 -4.35 -15.37 -9.21
N ARG A 170 -4.53 -14.56 -10.25
CA ARG A 170 -5.62 -13.60 -10.32
C ARG A 170 -6.91 -14.41 -10.46
N GLN A 171 -7.73 -14.48 -9.41
CA GLN A 171 -9.08 -15.00 -9.56
C GLN A 171 -9.83 -14.05 -10.50
N THR A 172 -10.01 -14.46 -11.75
CA THR A 172 -10.98 -13.82 -12.63
C THR A 172 -12.34 -13.98 -11.96
N ARG A 173 -12.93 -12.86 -11.50
CA ARG A 173 -14.37 -12.88 -11.16
C ARG A 173 -15.09 -13.36 -12.42
N PRO A 174 -15.85 -14.46 -12.39
CA PRO A 174 -16.67 -14.83 -13.53
C PRO A 174 -17.61 -13.64 -13.81
N ALA A 175 -17.69 -13.24 -15.09
CA ALA A 175 -18.60 -12.19 -15.51
C ALA A 175 -19.98 -12.48 -14.94
N ALA A 176 -20.57 -11.53 -14.21
CA ALA A 176 -21.93 -11.65 -13.71
C ALA A 176 -22.82 -12.02 -14.90
N GLN A 177 -23.37 -13.24 -14.88
CA GLN A 177 -24.31 -13.67 -15.90
C GLN A 177 -25.48 -12.70 -15.84
N ARG A 178 -25.71 -11.97 -16.94
CA ARG A 178 -26.89 -11.12 -17.06
C ARG A 178 -28.12 -12.01 -16.78
N PRO A 179 -29.03 -11.61 -15.89
CA PRO A 179 -30.26 -12.38 -15.69
C PRO A 179 -30.96 -12.52 -17.04
N ARG A 180 -31.34 -13.76 -17.39
CA ARG A 180 -32.13 -14.04 -18.59
C ARG A 180 -33.42 -13.24 -18.50
N GLU A 181 -33.73 -12.45 -19.51
CA GLU A 181 -35.03 -11.80 -19.67
C GLU A 181 -36.12 -12.88 -19.64
N THR A 182 -36.87 -12.93 -18.56
CA THR A 182 -38.09 -13.74 -18.46
C THR A 182 -39.13 -13.12 -19.39
N HIS A 183 -39.34 -13.73 -20.56
CA HIS A 183 -40.47 -13.43 -21.43
C HIS A 183 -41.78 -13.77 -20.67
N ILE A 184 -42.48 -12.74 -20.20
CA ILE A 184 -43.84 -12.90 -19.67
C ILE A 184 -44.78 -13.06 -20.87
N ARG A 185 -45.39 -14.25 -21.02
CA ARG A 185 -46.51 -14.45 -21.95
C ARG A 185 -47.77 -13.81 -21.36
N PRO A 186 -48.58 -13.07 -22.14
CA PRO A 186 -49.87 -12.60 -21.64
C PRO A 186 -50.86 -13.76 -21.51
N ALA A 187 -51.59 -13.77 -20.40
CA ALA A 187 -52.65 -14.73 -20.11
C ALA A 187 -53.89 -14.42 -20.97
N ALA A 188 -54.52 -15.48 -21.50
CA ALA A 188 -55.76 -15.42 -22.25
C ALA A 188 -56.90 -14.92 -21.35
N GLY A 189 -57.59 -13.87 -21.79
CA GLY A 189 -58.82 -13.39 -21.17
C GLY A 189 -59.99 -14.34 -21.51
N THR A 190 -60.77 -14.68 -20.50
CA THR A 190 -62.10 -15.27 -20.64
C THR A 190 -63.05 -14.32 -19.91
N GLY A 191 -64.06 -13.82 -20.64
CA GLY A 191 -65.05 -12.86 -20.17
C GLY A 191 -65.78 -12.24 -21.34
#